data_AF-A0A6A2XXC7-F1
#
_entry.id   AF-A0A6A2XXC7-F1
#
_cell.length_a   1.000
_cell.length_b   1.000
_cell.length_c   1.000
_cell.angle_alpha   90.00
_cell.angle_beta   90.00
_cell.angle_gamma   90.00
#
_symmetry.space_group_name_H-M   'P 1'
#
loop_
_entity.id
_entity.type
_entity.pdbx_description
1 polymer ?
#
loop_
_entity_poly.entity_id
_entity_poly.type
_entity_poly.pdbx_seq_one_letter_code
_entity_poly.pdbx_strand_id
1 'polypeptide(L)'
;MNNLPTPSNEENVQLSTSSYDNDDDDDDDDNDGGCDDHGGDNEGTYQPEYGHIYSIAFHGDQVFVNGKFCKDPKLAVADDFFFSGLNMPGNTSNLVGSNVTTVNVDQIPGLNTLGISLVRIHYAPYGGRDPPHTPPLPLPV
;
A
#
# COMPACT_ATOMS: atom_id res chain seq x y z
N MET A 1 41.38 -25.29 10.92
CA MET A 1 39.95 -24.95 11.12
C MET A 1 39.63 -23.88 10.10
N ASN A 2 38.92 -24.25 9.04
CA ASN A 2 38.65 -23.34 7.94
C ASN A 2 37.55 -22.37 8.41
N ASN A 3 37.88 -21.08 8.49
CA ASN A 3 36.87 -20.04 8.63
C ASN A 3 36.01 -20.07 7.38
N LEU A 4 34.87 -20.75 7.47
CA LEU A 4 33.85 -20.71 6.45
C LEU A 4 33.34 -19.25 6.39
N PRO A 5 33.24 -18.63 5.20
CA PRO A 5 32.65 -17.30 5.08
C PRO A 5 31.27 -17.31 5.73
N THR A 6 31.00 -16.38 6.64
CA THR A 6 29.63 -16.12 7.10
C THR A 6 28.81 -15.79 5.86
N PRO A 7 27.78 -16.57 5.50
CA PRO A 7 26.90 -16.20 4.40
C PRO A 7 26.28 -14.87 4.77
N SER A 8 26.41 -13.89 3.87
CA SER A 8 25.78 -12.59 4.00
C SER A 8 24.31 -12.81 4.38
N ASN A 9 23.91 -12.23 5.49
CA ASN A 9 22.50 -11.92 5.75
C ASN A 9 21.95 -11.27 4.49
N GLU A 10 21.10 -11.98 3.74
CA GLU A 10 20.46 -11.39 2.56
C GLU A 10 19.61 -10.22 3.04
N GLU A 11 20.09 -8.99 2.79
CA GLU A 11 19.34 -7.76 3.05
C GLU A 11 18.39 -7.54 1.89
N ASN A 12 17.20 -8.14 1.97
CA ASN A 12 16.21 -8.02 0.90
C ASN A 12 15.18 -6.95 1.30
N VAL A 13 15.27 -5.78 0.68
CA VAL A 13 14.22 -4.75 0.68
C VAL A 13 13.45 -4.90 -0.64
N GLN A 14 12.14 -5.15 -0.56
CA GLN A 14 11.27 -5.21 -1.71
C GLN A 14 10.36 -3.99 -1.73
N LEU A 15 10.30 -3.34 -2.89
CA LEU A 15 9.36 -2.28 -3.20
C LEU A 15 8.20 -2.90 -3.96
N SER A 16 6.97 -2.66 -3.49
CA SER A 16 5.76 -3.02 -4.20
C SER A 16 5.12 -1.77 -4.75
N THR A 17 4.75 -1.81 -6.03
CA THR A 17 4.02 -0.76 -6.72
C THR A 17 2.75 -1.32 -7.32
N SER A 18 1.61 -0.66 -7.13
CA SER A 18 0.42 -0.86 -7.94
C SER A 18 0.42 0.20 -9.04
N SER A 19 0.83 -0.16 -10.25
CA SER A 19 0.57 0.68 -11.43
C SER A 19 -0.90 0.52 -11.82
N TYR A 20 -1.55 1.64 -12.14
CA TYR A 20 -2.67 1.62 -13.07
C TYR A 20 -2.03 1.71 -14.46
N ASP A 21 -2.17 0.65 -15.25
CA ASP A 21 -1.79 0.68 -16.66
C ASP A 21 -2.82 1.60 -17.36
N ASN A 22 -2.45 2.86 -17.55
CA ASN A 22 -3.22 3.80 -18.38
C ASN A 22 -2.90 3.47 -19.86
N ASP A 23 -3.45 2.37 -20.35
CA ASP A 23 -3.44 2.02 -21.78
C ASP A 23 -4.74 2.54 -22.45
N ASP A 24 -5.18 3.75 -22.11
CA ASP A 24 -6.37 4.38 -22.71
C ASP A 24 -5.93 5.54 -23.62
N ASP A 25 -5.39 5.18 -24.79
CA ASP A 25 -5.40 6.01 -26.00
C ASP A 25 -6.77 5.85 -26.70
N ASP A 26 -7.88 6.23 -26.06
CA ASP A 26 -9.17 6.32 -26.73
C ASP A 26 -9.83 7.67 -26.42
N ASP A 27 -9.75 8.54 -27.43
CA ASP A 27 -10.55 9.75 -27.60
C ASP A 27 -12.04 9.36 -27.62
N ASP A 28 -12.81 9.64 -26.57
CA ASP A 28 -14.26 9.80 -26.70
C ASP A 28 -14.78 10.87 -25.73
N ASP A 29 -15.17 11.99 -26.34
CA ASP A 29 -16.04 13.00 -25.77
C ASP A 29 -17.38 12.36 -25.36
N ASP A 30 -17.72 12.31 -24.07
CA ASP A 30 -19.09 12.56 -23.61
C ASP A 30 -19.11 12.89 -22.11
N ASN A 31 -19.72 14.03 -21.82
CA ASN A 31 -19.78 14.67 -20.52
C ASN A 31 -21.19 14.46 -19.97
N ASP A 32 -21.42 13.39 -19.20
CA ASP A 32 -22.62 13.24 -18.38
C ASP A 32 -22.43 12.36 -17.13
N GLY A 33 -21.49 12.75 -16.26
CA GLY A 33 -21.49 12.33 -14.85
C GLY A 33 -22.73 12.84 -14.08
N GLY A 34 -23.90 12.30 -14.40
CA GLY A 34 -25.16 12.51 -13.71
C GLY A 34 -25.31 11.52 -12.56
N CYS A 35 -25.51 12.02 -11.35
CA CYS A 35 -25.97 11.19 -10.23
C CYS A 35 -27.37 10.66 -10.59
N ASP A 36 -27.51 9.35 -10.77
CA ASP A 36 -28.83 8.71 -10.88
C ASP A 36 -29.54 8.78 -9.52
N ASP A 37 -30.28 9.86 -9.27
CA ASP A 37 -31.12 10.06 -8.09
C ASP A 37 -32.42 9.22 -8.16
N HIS A 38 -32.31 7.89 -8.22
CA HIS A 38 -33.43 7.02 -7.86
C HIS A 38 -33.59 7.03 -6.33
N GLY A 39 -34.33 8.04 -5.84
CA GLY A 39 -34.50 8.28 -4.42
C GLY A 39 -35.02 7.08 -3.61
N GLY A 40 -34.43 6.86 -2.43
CA GLY A 40 -34.98 5.98 -1.41
C GLY A 40 -34.00 5.48 -0.36
N ASP A 41 -32.71 5.42 -0.67
CA ASP A 41 -31.65 4.90 0.19
C ASP A 41 -30.44 5.85 0.15
N ASN A 42 -29.85 6.13 1.31
CA ASN A 42 -28.67 6.97 1.43
C ASN A 42 -27.39 6.22 0.96
N GLU A 43 -27.47 5.42 -0.11
CA GLU A 43 -26.43 4.51 -0.59
C GLU A 43 -25.98 4.92 -2.01
N GLY A 44 -25.53 6.16 -2.16
CA GLY A 44 -24.85 6.61 -3.38
C GLY A 44 -23.38 6.22 -3.36
N THR A 45 -22.87 5.68 -4.46
CA THR A 45 -21.43 5.50 -4.70
C THR A 45 -20.97 6.51 -5.75
N TYR A 46 -20.12 7.46 -5.37
CA TYR A 46 -19.46 8.35 -6.32
C TYR A 46 -18.18 7.69 -6.82
N GLN A 47 -18.11 7.42 -8.12
CA GLN A 47 -16.87 7.08 -8.82
C GLN A 47 -16.45 8.30 -9.64
N PRO A 48 -15.31 8.97 -9.32
CA PRO A 48 -14.84 10.11 -10.09
C PRO A 48 -14.35 9.66 -11.48
N GLU A 49 -14.78 10.38 -12.51
CA GLU A 49 -14.54 10.11 -13.93
C GLU A 49 -13.13 10.51 -14.43
N TYR A 50 -12.08 10.30 -13.62
CA TYR A 50 -10.70 10.55 -14.03
C TYR A 50 -9.74 9.57 -13.37
N GLY A 51 -9.89 8.27 -13.61
CA GLY A 51 -8.88 7.25 -13.26
C GLY A 51 -8.37 7.27 -11.79
N HIS A 52 -9.09 7.94 -10.88
CA HIS A 52 -8.65 8.19 -9.53
C HIS A 52 -9.25 7.12 -8.63
N ILE A 53 -8.38 6.43 -7.91
CA ILE A 53 -8.60 5.26 -7.05
C ILE A 53 -9.68 5.36 -5.95
N TYR A 54 -10.32 6.53 -5.81
CA TYR A 54 -11.25 6.79 -4.72
C TYR A 54 -12.68 6.44 -5.14
N SER A 55 -13.17 5.30 -4.68
CA SER A 55 -14.62 5.12 -4.55
C SER A 55 -15.07 5.76 -3.24
N ILE A 56 -16.13 6.57 -3.30
CA ILE A 56 -16.74 7.18 -2.12
C ILE A 56 -18.14 6.59 -1.98
N ALA A 57 -18.43 6.01 -0.83
CA ALA A 57 -19.76 5.52 -0.49
C ALA A 57 -20.32 6.27 0.72
N PHE A 58 -21.62 6.54 0.72
CA PHE A 58 -22.32 7.17 1.83
C PHE A 58 -23.22 6.15 2.53
N HIS A 59 -23.37 6.26 3.86
CA HIS A 59 -24.37 5.51 4.62
C HIS A 59 -24.86 6.34 5.82
N GLY A 60 -26.01 6.99 5.67
CA GLY A 60 -26.48 8.00 6.61
C GLY A 60 -25.52 9.19 6.66
N ASP A 61 -25.10 9.59 7.86
CA ASP A 61 -24.14 10.70 8.07
C ASP A 61 -22.66 10.26 7.92
N GLN A 62 -22.39 9.04 7.46
CA GLN A 62 -21.04 8.49 7.35
C GLN A 62 -20.56 8.44 5.89
N VAL A 63 -19.27 8.72 5.70
CA VAL A 63 -18.58 8.65 4.41
C VAL A 63 -17.50 7.56 4.48
N PHE A 64 -17.50 6.68 3.48
CA PHE A 64 -16.53 5.60 3.30
C PHE A 64 -15.74 5.88 2.04
N VAL A 65 -14.42 5.68 2.09
CA VAL A 65 -13.54 5.86 0.93
C VAL A 65 -12.69 4.62 0.71
N ASN A 66 -12.35 4.33 -0.54
CA ASN A 66 -11.26 3.42 -0.85
C ASN A 66 -9.95 4.10 -0.45
N GLY A 67 -9.22 3.51 0.51
CA GLY A 67 -7.99 4.08 1.03
C GLY A 67 -8.15 4.89 2.32
N LYS A 68 -7.38 5.97 2.46
CA LYS A 68 -7.44 6.87 3.63
C LYS A 68 -7.85 8.30 3.24
N PHE A 69 -8.53 8.98 4.17
CA PHE A 69 -8.76 10.42 4.05
C PHE A 69 -7.43 11.18 4.01
N CYS A 70 -7.29 12.07 3.03
CA CYS A 70 -6.10 12.90 2.86
C CYS A 70 -6.07 14.03 3.90
N LYS A 71 -4.87 14.32 4.40
CA LYS A 71 -4.57 15.56 5.12
C LYS A 71 -4.60 16.74 4.13
N ASP A 72 -4.93 17.95 4.60
CA ASP A 72 -4.77 19.17 3.79
C ASP A 72 -3.31 19.26 3.33
N PRO A 73 -3.02 19.34 2.01
CA PRO A 73 -1.65 19.42 1.50
C PRO A 73 -0.84 20.57 2.09
N LYS A 74 -1.48 21.66 2.52
CA LYS A 74 -0.82 22.80 3.17
C LYS A 74 -0.33 22.49 4.58
N LEU A 75 -0.89 21.46 5.21
CA LEU A 75 -0.50 20.97 6.53
C LEU A 75 0.49 19.80 6.45
N ALA A 76 0.84 19.35 5.24
CA ALA A 76 1.79 18.27 5.05
C ALA A 76 3.18 18.67 5.57
N VAL A 77 3.83 17.75 6.28
CA VAL A 77 5.17 17.91 6.84
C VAL A 77 6.05 16.74 6.42
N ALA A 78 7.37 16.90 6.54
CA ALA A 78 8.34 15.86 6.14
C ALA A 78 8.10 14.53 6.86
N ASP A 79 7.66 14.57 8.12
CA ASP A 79 7.37 13.38 8.93
C ASP A 79 6.21 12.55 8.36
N ASP A 80 5.30 13.16 7.57
CA ASP A 80 4.24 12.41 6.89
C ASP A 80 4.81 11.46 5.80
N PHE A 81 6.05 11.69 5.34
CA PHE A 81 6.74 10.93 4.28
C PHE A 81 7.94 10.13 4.79
N PHE A 82 8.14 10.05 6.11
CA PHE A 82 9.35 9.49 6.69
C PHE A 82 9.04 8.31 7.62
N PHE A 83 9.83 7.23 7.46
CA PHE A 83 9.84 6.11 8.39
C PHE A 83 11.28 5.72 8.73
N SER A 84 11.53 5.48 10.02
CA SER A 84 12.80 4.96 10.51
C SER A 84 12.58 3.58 11.13
N GLY A 85 13.64 2.76 11.18
CA GLY A 85 13.57 1.41 11.75
C GLY A 85 13.64 0.29 10.72
N LEU A 86 13.50 0.58 9.42
CA LEU A 86 13.84 -0.40 8.38
C LEU A 86 15.30 -0.84 8.43
N ASN A 87 16.20 -0.06 9.03
CA ASN A 87 17.60 -0.43 9.25
C ASN A 87 17.81 -1.37 10.46
N MET A 88 16.77 -1.61 11.26
CA MET A 88 16.86 -2.43 12.46
C MET A 88 16.62 -3.91 12.12
N PRO A 89 17.45 -4.83 12.65
CA PRO A 89 17.28 -6.26 12.41
C PRO A 89 15.98 -6.76 13.05
N GLY A 90 15.15 -7.41 12.25
CA GLY A 90 13.94 -8.09 12.73
C GLY A 90 14.26 -9.36 13.54
N ASN A 91 13.37 -9.75 14.44
CA ASN A 91 13.55 -10.97 15.25
C ASN A 91 13.26 -12.23 14.43
N THR A 92 14.31 -12.96 14.08
CA THR A 92 14.24 -14.23 13.32
C THR A 92 14.27 -15.48 14.20
N SER A 93 14.17 -15.33 15.53
CA SER A 93 14.09 -16.47 16.48
C SER A 93 12.69 -17.07 16.51
N ASN A 94 12.25 -17.60 15.37
CA ASN A 94 10.95 -18.23 15.17
C ASN A 94 11.07 -19.46 14.24
N LEU A 95 9.99 -20.23 14.07
CA LEU A 95 10.00 -21.51 13.34
C LEU A 95 10.39 -21.40 11.86
N VAL A 96 10.09 -20.26 11.22
CA VAL A 96 10.43 -20.03 9.80
C VAL A 96 11.81 -19.41 9.65
N GLY A 97 12.39 -18.89 10.74
CA GLY A 97 13.69 -18.24 10.73
C GLY A 97 13.69 -16.95 9.92
N SER A 98 12.57 -16.26 9.78
CA SER A 98 12.49 -15.00 9.03
C SER A 98 11.58 -13.98 9.71
N ASN A 99 11.76 -12.71 9.38
CA ASN A 99 10.93 -11.63 9.90
C ASN A 99 10.65 -10.63 8.78
N VAL A 100 9.38 -10.26 8.64
CA VAL A 100 8.89 -9.32 7.63
C VAL A 100 8.55 -8.01 8.33
N THR A 101 9.23 -6.93 7.95
CA THR A 101 8.92 -5.56 8.39
C THR A 101 8.25 -4.81 7.26
N THR A 102 6.96 -4.53 7.39
CA THR A 102 6.15 -3.85 6.37
C THR A 102 6.01 -2.36 6.66
N VAL A 103 6.09 -1.54 5.62
CA VAL A 103 5.90 -0.09 5.67
C VAL A 103 4.92 0.31 4.56
N ASN A 104 3.74 0.75 4.97
CA ASN A 104 2.62 1.11 4.09
C ASN A 104 2.03 2.48 4.52
N VAL A 105 0.86 2.84 4.00
CA VAL A 105 0.16 4.10 4.34
C VAL A 105 -0.12 4.28 5.85
N ASP A 106 -0.21 3.19 6.63
CA ASP A 106 -0.40 3.30 8.08
C ASP A 106 0.89 3.73 8.80
N GLN A 107 2.06 3.50 8.21
CA GLN A 107 3.37 3.90 8.74
C GLN A 107 3.91 5.18 8.10
N ILE A 108 3.64 5.39 6.81
CA ILE A 108 3.98 6.60 6.06
C ILE A 108 2.70 7.13 5.41
N PRO A 109 1.95 8.03 6.08
CA PRO A 109 0.69 8.56 5.56
C PRO A 109 0.81 9.22 4.19
N GLY A 110 1.98 9.78 3.86
CA GLY A 110 2.29 10.36 2.56
C GLY A 110 2.37 9.36 1.40
N LEU A 111 2.31 8.05 1.67
CA LEU A 111 2.17 7.02 0.64
C LEU A 111 0.73 6.83 0.17
N ASN A 112 -0.25 7.46 0.84
CA ASN A 112 -1.63 7.46 0.39
C ASN A 112 -1.64 7.84 -1.09
N THR A 113 -2.27 7.01 -1.91
CA THR A 113 -2.57 7.29 -3.33
C THR A 113 -1.39 7.28 -4.28
N LEU A 114 -0.18 7.00 -3.78
CA LEU A 114 1.01 6.82 -4.61
C LEU A 114 1.12 5.41 -5.18
N GLY A 115 0.34 4.46 -4.67
CA GLY A 115 0.42 3.05 -5.08
C GLY A 115 1.72 2.37 -4.69
N ILE A 116 2.43 2.86 -3.66
CA ILE A 116 3.72 2.33 -3.24
C ILE A 116 3.64 1.80 -1.81
N SER A 117 4.24 0.63 -1.58
CA SER A 117 4.52 0.09 -0.24
C SER A 117 5.88 -0.62 -0.20
N LEU A 118 6.47 -0.76 0.98
CA LEU A 118 7.79 -1.37 1.16
C LEU A 118 7.73 -2.51 2.16
N VAL A 119 8.63 -3.48 1.97
CA VAL A 119 8.85 -4.54 2.94
C VAL A 119 10.35 -4.85 3.04
N ARG A 120 10.84 -5.07 4.27
CA ARG A 120 12.18 -5.62 4.51
C ARG A 120 12.05 -6.99 5.13
N ILE A 121 12.70 -7.97 4.52
CA ILE A 121 12.70 -9.36 4.99
C ILE A 121 14.07 -9.66 5.59
N HIS A 122 14.08 -10.11 6.83
CA HIS A 122 15.26 -10.58 7.55
C HIS A 122 15.26 -12.10 7.59
N TYR A 123 16.39 -12.72 7.29
CA TYR A 123 16.57 -14.16 7.38
C TYR A 123 17.55 -14.53 8.49
N ALA A 124 17.22 -15.58 9.25
CA ALA A 124 18.13 -16.23 10.16
C ALA A 124 19.28 -16.86 9.37
N PRO A 125 20.52 -16.77 9.89
CA PRO A 125 21.65 -17.47 9.29
C PRO A 125 21.36 -18.96 9.11
N TYR A 126 21.76 -19.51 7.96
CA TYR A 126 21.75 -20.95 7.69
C TYR A 126 20.38 -21.65 7.71
N GLY A 127 19.27 -20.94 7.55
CA GLY A 127 17.98 -21.62 7.49
C GLY A 127 16.72 -20.78 7.46
N GLY A 128 16.81 -19.45 7.45
CA GLY A 128 15.64 -18.59 7.29
C GLY A 128 14.93 -18.84 5.97
N ARG A 129 13.59 -18.81 5.99
CA ARG A 129 12.75 -19.04 4.81
C ARG A 129 11.61 -18.04 4.76
N ASP A 130 11.23 -17.68 3.55
CA ASP A 130 9.99 -16.99 3.26
C ASP A 130 9.12 -18.00 2.49
N PRO A 131 8.23 -18.73 3.19
CA PRO A 131 7.45 -19.78 2.59
C PRO A 131 6.62 -19.24 1.42
N PRO A 132 6.30 -20.06 0.40
CA PRO A 132 5.42 -19.65 -0.68
C PRO A 132 4.11 -19.10 -0.13
N HIS A 133 3.83 -17.84 -0.44
CA HIS A 133 2.60 -17.16 -0.09
C HIS A 133 2.16 -16.29 -1.26
N THR A 134 0.86 -16.12 -1.42
CA THR A 134 0.31 -15.18 -2.38
C THR A 134 0.15 -13.83 -1.67
N PRO A 135 0.69 -12.73 -2.22
CA PRO A 135 0.36 -11.42 -1.70
C PRO A 135 -1.17 -11.25 -1.68
N PRO A 136 -1.77 -10.70 -0.61
CA PRO A 136 -3.15 -10.25 -0.70
C PRO A 136 -3.27 -9.26 -1.87
N LEU A 137 -4.47 -9.18 -2.46
CA LEU A 137 -4.77 -8.17 -3.48
C LEU A 137 -4.23 -6.81 -3.02
N PRO A 138 -3.69 -5.97 -3.93
CA PRO A 138 -3.13 -4.68 -3.56
C PRO A 138 -4.10 -4.00 -2.61
N LEU A 139 -3.63 -3.69 -1.40
CA LEU A 139 -4.44 -2.94 -0.47
C LEU A 139 -4.90 -1.69 -1.22
N PRO A 140 -6.20 -1.38 -1.25
CA PRO A 140 -6.61 -0.10 -1.77
C PRO A 140 -5.88 0.99 -0.97
N VAL A 141 -4.99 1.69 -1.65
CA VAL A 141 -4.25 2.84 -1.11
C VAL A 141 -5.22 3.97 -0.84
#